data_AF-A0AB35Y499-F1
#
_entry.id   AF-A0AB35Y499-F1
#
_cell.length_a   1.000
_cell.length_b   1.000
_cell.length_c   1.000
_cell.angle_alpha   90.00
_cell.angle_beta   90.00
_cell.angle_gamma   90.00
#
_symmetry.space_group_name_H-M   'P 1'
#
loop_
_entity.id
_entity.type
_entity.pdbx_description
1 polymer ?
#
loop_
_entity_poly.entity_id
_entity_poly.type
_entity_poly.pdbx_seq_one_letter_code
_entity_poly.pdbx_strand_id
1 'polypeptide(L)'
;MNSRYLSSAVGVVYGTIQKLAIRKEILQAVGEQYEVSVSAVDSGIRRMVDQLEARPTAEWLAFKEKSGFADEKPTTGKLIYAVKNYLQHRKGG
;
A
#
# COMPACT_ATOMS: atom_id res chain seq x y z
N MET A 1 10.36 7.61 -8.74
CA MET A 1 8.99 7.88 -9.24
C MET A 1 7.95 7.01 -8.55
N ASN A 2 8.17 5.68 -8.45
CA ASN A 2 7.20 4.73 -7.87
C ASN A 2 6.88 4.91 -6.37
N SER A 3 7.79 5.48 -5.57
CA SER A 3 7.56 5.71 -4.13
C SER A 3 6.47 6.75 -3.83
N ARG A 4 6.11 7.62 -4.79
CA ARG A 4 5.14 8.71 -4.54
C ARG A 4 3.70 8.18 -4.43
N TYR A 5 3.34 7.19 -5.26
CA TYR A 5 2.00 6.59 -5.23
C TYR A 5 1.69 5.89 -3.91
N LEU A 6 2.68 5.19 -3.34
CA LEU A 6 2.54 4.56 -2.04
C LEU A 6 2.37 5.60 -0.92
N SER A 7 3.19 6.66 -0.92
CA SER A 7 3.12 7.72 0.09
C SER A 7 1.76 8.44 0.08
N SER A 8 1.18 8.69 -1.09
CA SER A 8 -0.15 9.30 -1.18
C SER A 8 -1.30 8.35 -0.84
N ALA A 9 -1.24 7.08 -1.27
CA ALA A 9 -2.23 6.08 -0.89
C ALA A 9 -2.29 5.91 0.63
N VAL A 10 -1.14 5.97 1.27
CA VAL A 10 -1.01 6.01 2.73
C VAL A 10 -1.61 7.27 3.34
N GLY A 11 -1.36 8.44 2.74
CA GLY A 11 -1.93 9.72 3.20
C GLY A 11 -3.45 9.74 3.21
N VAL A 12 -4.09 9.26 2.14
CA VAL A 12 -5.56 9.15 2.02
C VAL A 12 -6.14 8.28 3.14
N VAL A 13 -5.48 7.16 3.43
CA VAL A 13 -5.97 6.20 4.42
C VAL A 13 -5.70 6.64 5.86
N TYR A 14 -4.68 7.48 6.08
CA TYR A 14 -4.34 8.05 7.39
C TYR A 14 -5.40 9.04 7.90
N GLY A 15 -6.16 9.67 6.99
CA GLY A 15 -7.22 10.64 7.32
C GLY A 15 -8.59 10.04 7.65
N THR A 16 -8.78 8.72 7.54
CA THR A 16 -10.12 8.11 7.65
C THR A 16 -10.17 6.92 8.60
N ILE A 17 -10.99 7.05 9.65
CA ILE A 17 -11.25 6.01 10.65
C ILE A 17 -12.11 4.87 10.06
N GLN A 18 -12.84 5.11 8.97
CA GLN A 18 -13.70 4.13 8.31
C GLN A 18 -12.96 3.21 7.31
N LYS A 19 -13.55 2.04 7.07
CA LYS A 19 -13.06 1.00 6.14
C LYS A 19 -13.45 1.40 4.71
N LEU A 20 -12.58 2.14 4.03
CA LEU A 20 -12.80 2.60 2.66
C LEU A 20 -12.76 1.45 1.63
N ALA A 21 -13.64 1.49 0.64
CA ALA A 21 -13.63 0.60 -0.52
C ALA A 21 -12.36 0.82 -1.35
N ILE A 22 -11.47 -0.17 -1.33
CA ILE A 22 -10.12 -0.14 -1.93
C ILE A 22 -10.12 0.42 -3.36
N ARG A 23 -11.02 -0.05 -4.22
CA ARG A 23 -11.06 0.34 -5.65
C ARG A 23 -11.64 1.74 -5.88
N LYS A 24 -12.72 2.10 -5.18
CA LYS A 24 -13.49 3.34 -5.45
C LYS A 24 -13.04 4.54 -4.63
N GLU A 25 -12.42 4.32 -3.48
CA GLU A 25 -12.08 5.42 -2.57
C GLU A 25 -10.57 5.60 -2.47
N ILE A 26 -9.79 4.52 -2.36
CA ILE A 26 -8.34 4.63 -2.16
C ILE A 26 -7.60 4.75 -3.51
N LEU A 27 -7.78 3.79 -4.41
CA LEU A 27 -7.09 3.82 -5.70
C LEU A 27 -7.59 4.95 -6.61
N GLN A 28 -8.85 5.34 -6.47
CA GLN A 28 -9.42 6.46 -7.21
C GLN A 28 -8.89 7.81 -6.71
N ALA A 29 -8.84 8.06 -5.38
CA ALA A 29 -8.24 9.27 -4.84
C ALA A 29 -6.76 9.42 -5.22
N VAL A 30 -6.01 8.30 -5.25
CA VAL A 30 -4.62 8.29 -5.72
C VAL A 30 -4.54 8.55 -7.22
N GLY A 31 -5.45 8.00 -8.01
CA GLY A 31 -5.52 8.26 -9.45
C GLY A 31 -5.79 9.72 -9.77
N GLU A 32 -6.76 10.32 -9.08
CA GLU A 32 -7.13 11.73 -9.20
C GLU A 32 -5.98 12.66 -8.79
N GLN A 33 -5.27 12.35 -7.69
CA GLN A 33 -4.14 13.16 -7.21
C GLN A 33 -2.96 13.21 -8.19
N TYR A 34 -2.78 12.17 -9.01
CA TYR A 34 -1.65 12.06 -9.94
C TYR A 34 -2.07 12.12 -11.42
N GLU A 35 -3.34 12.42 -11.71
CA GLU A 35 -3.92 12.43 -13.06
C GLU A 35 -3.67 11.12 -13.83
N VAL A 36 -3.73 9.98 -13.14
CA VAL A 36 -3.55 8.64 -13.70
C VAL A 36 -4.75 7.76 -13.46
N SER A 37 -4.99 6.78 -14.33
CA SER A 37 -6.12 5.87 -14.18
C SER A 37 -5.96 4.96 -12.95
N VAL A 38 -7.08 4.51 -12.39
CA VAL A 38 -7.12 3.50 -11.31
C VAL A 38 -6.33 2.24 -11.68
N SER A 39 -6.37 1.83 -12.95
CA SER A 39 -5.62 0.68 -13.45
C SER A 39 -4.11 0.93 -13.52
N ALA A 40 -3.67 2.17 -13.79
CA ALA A 40 -2.28 2.56 -13.73
C ALA A 40 -1.76 2.56 -12.28
N VAL A 41 -2.56 3.05 -11.32
CA VAL A 41 -2.23 2.99 -9.89
C VAL A 41 -2.10 1.54 -9.42
N ASP A 42 -3.08 0.69 -9.70
CA ASP A 42 -3.05 -0.73 -9.30
C ASP A 42 -1.84 -1.45 -9.91
N SER A 43 -1.55 -1.20 -11.19
CA SER A 43 -0.40 -1.79 -11.87
C SER A 43 0.93 -1.29 -11.30
N GLY A 44 1.02 -0.01 -10.90
CA GLY A 44 2.20 0.56 -10.25
C GLY A 44 2.50 -0.10 -8.90
N ILE A 45 1.46 -0.30 -8.07
CA ILE A 45 1.60 -0.97 -6.78
C ILE A 45 2.00 -2.43 -6.97
N ARG A 46 1.36 -3.14 -7.90
CA ARG A 46 1.69 -4.55 -8.19
C ARG A 46 3.15 -4.72 -8.60
N ARG A 47 3.65 -3.86 -9.49
CA ARG A 47 5.06 -3.85 -9.93
C ARG A 47 6.03 -3.56 -8.78
N MET A 48 5.66 -2.67 -7.87
CA MET A 48 6.49 -2.41 -6.69
C MET A 48 6.56 -3.63 -5.76
N VAL A 49 5.44 -4.33 -5.54
CA VAL A 49 5.43 -5.60 -4.80
C VAL A 49 6.26 -6.65 -5.53
N ASP A 50 6.13 -6.77 -6.85
CA ASP A 50 6.94 -7.70 -7.66
C ASP A 50 8.44 -7.46 -7.48
N GLN A 51 8.87 -6.20 -7.43
CA GLN A 51 10.27 -5.84 -7.19
C GLN A 51 10.75 -6.24 -5.79
N LEU A 52 9.90 -6.04 -4.77
CA LEU A 52 10.21 -6.40 -3.39
C LEU A 52 10.22 -7.92 -3.16
N GLU A 53 9.34 -8.67 -3.83
CA GLU A 53 9.38 -10.14 -3.80
C GLU A 53 10.57 -10.71 -4.59
N ALA A 54 10.91 -10.12 -5.73
CA ALA A 54 12.08 -10.55 -6.52
C ALA A 54 13.41 -10.25 -5.83
N ARG A 55 13.47 -9.19 -5.02
CA ARG A 55 14.66 -8.77 -4.27
C ARG A 55 14.25 -8.37 -2.84
N PRO A 56 14.02 -9.35 -1.95
CA PRO A 56 13.58 -9.06 -0.58
C PRO A 56 14.64 -8.29 0.19
N THR A 57 14.23 -7.20 0.85
CA THR A 57 15.06 -6.53 1.86
C THR A 57 14.66 -6.98 3.26
N ALA A 58 15.54 -6.77 4.25
CA ALA A 58 15.24 -7.11 5.63
C ALA A 58 13.98 -6.38 6.15
N GLU A 59 13.79 -5.12 5.75
CA GLU A 59 12.60 -4.34 6.10
C GLU A 59 11.33 -4.89 5.45
N TRP A 60 11.41 -5.35 4.20
CA TRP A 60 10.29 -5.98 3.51
C TRP A 60 9.88 -7.29 4.17
N LEU A 61 10.85 -8.13 4.53
CA LEU A 61 10.59 -9.40 5.22
C LEU A 61 9.98 -9.16 6.62
N ALA A 62 10.55 -8.24 7.40
CA ALA A 62 10.01 -7.87 8.71
C ALA A 62 8.61 -7.25 8.61
N PHE A 63 8.34 -6.47 7.56
CA PHE A 63 7.00 -5.96 7.28
C PHE A 63 6.03 -7.08 6.93
N LYS A 64 6.41 -8.04 6.07
CA LYS A 64 5.57 -9.19 5.70
C LYS A 64 5.22 -10.03 6.92
N GLU A 65 6.20 -10.34 7.76
CA GLU A 65 6.00 -11.09 9.00
C GLU A 65 5.00 -10.38 9.93
N LYS A 66 5.22 -9.08 10.20
CA LYS A 66 4.33 -8.29 11.05
C LYS A 66 2.93 -8.07 10.49
N SER A 67 2.79 -8.14 9.16
CA SER A 67 1.53 -7.91 8.46
C SER A 67 0.76 -9.19 8.12
N GLY A 68 1.31 -10.37 8.44
CA GLY A 68 0.69 -11.66 8.12
C GLY A 68 0.83 -12.09 6.66
N PHE A 69 1.87 -11.62 5.96
CA PHE A 69 2.18 -11.96 4.56
C PHE A 69 3.38 -12.89 4.40
N ALA A 70 3.85 -13.56 5.47
CA ALA A 70 5.11 -14.31 5.46
C ALA A 70 5.31 -15.16 4.18
N ASP A 71 4.29 -15.93 3.80
CA ASP A 71 4.34 -16.83 2.64
C ASP A 71 3.47 -16.36 1.45
N GLU A 72 2.74 -15.25 1.58
CA GLU A 72 1.82 -14.76 0.55
C GLU A 72 2.32 -13.42 -0.02
N LYS A 73 2.41 -13.35 -1.35
CA LYS A 73 2.56 -12.05 -2.03
C LYS A 73 1.29 -11.21 -1.79
N PRO A 74 1.38 -10.05 -1.13
CA PRO A 74 0.20 -9.25 -0.84
C PRO A 74 -0.43 -8.71 -2.13
N THR A 75 -1.75 -8.80 -2.22
CA THR A 75 -2.51 -8.08 -3.24
C THR A 75 -2.50 -6.58 -2.95
N THR A 76 -2.74 -5.74 -3.96
CA THR A 76 -2.80 -4.27 -3.81
C THR A 76 -3.66 -3.85 -2.61
N GLY A 77 -4.83 -4.46 -2.45
CA GLY A 77 -5.75 -4.16 -1.35
C GLY A 77 -5.24 -4.58 0.02
N LYS A 78 -4.64 -5.78 0.13
CA LYS A 78 -4.04 -6.27 1.38
C LYS A 78 -2.87 -5.38 1.81
N LEU A 79 -2.02 -4.97 0.86
CA LEU A 79 -0.87 -4.11 1.12
C LEU A 79 -1.28 -2.74 1.68
N ILE A 80 -2.28 -2.10 1.09
CA ILE A 80 -2.76 -0.77 1.52
C ILE A 80 -3.21 -0.80 2.99
N TYR A 81 -3.98 -1.81 3.39
CA TYR A 81 -4.42 -1.94 4.79
C TYR A 81 -3.28 -2.30 5.74
N ALA A 82 -2.37 -3.17 5.32
CA ALA A 82 -1.19 -3.51 6.13
C ALA A 82 -0.32 -2.28 6.40
N VAL A 83 -0.10 -1.43 5.40
CA VAL A 83 0.67 -0.19 5.56
C VAL A 83 -0.07 0.82 6.45
N LYS A 84 -1.41 0.95 6.32
CA LYS A 84 -2.23 1.74 7.27
C LYS A 84 -1.98 1.29 8.70
N ASN A 85 -2.17 0.00 8.96
CA ASN A 85 -2.04 -0.56 10.31
C ASN A 85 -0.62 -0.38 10.83
N TYR A 86 0.39 -0.64 10.01
CA TYR A 86 1.80 -0.48 10.36
C TYR A 86 2.12 0.97 10.80
N LEU A 87 1.59 1.97 10.10
CA LEU A 87 1.82 3.38 10.43
C LEU A 87 1.03 3.86 11.65
N GLN A 88 -0.18 3.36 11.86
CA GLN A 88 -0.96 3.65 13.07
C GLN A 88 -0.26 3.10 14.32
N HIS A 89 0.31 1.89 14.26
CA HIS A 89 1.06 1.30 15.37
C HIS A 89 2.41 1.99 15.62
N ARG A 90 3.00 2.66 14.61
CA ARG A 90 4.24 3.44 14.78
C ARG A 90 4.06 4.84 15.38
N LYS A 91 2.86 5.42 15.35
CA LYS A 91 2.60 6.74 15.97
C LYS A 91 2.08 6.66 17.41
N GLY A 92 1.85 5.45 17.93
CA GLY A 92 1.38 5.22 19.30
C GLY A 92 2.45 4.71 20.27
N GLY A 93 3.74 4.78 19.90
CA GLY A 93 4.88 4.36 20.71
C GLY A 93 5.86 5.49 20.97
#